data_AF-A0A1S9I123-F1
#
_entry.id   AF-A0A1S9I123-F1
#
_cell.length_a   1.000
_cell.length_b   1.000
_cell.length_c   1.000
_cell.angle_alpha   90.00
_cell.angle_beta   90.00
_cell.angle_gamma   90.00
#
_symmetry.space_group_name_H-M   'P 1'
#
loop_
_entity.id
_entity.type
_entity.pdbx_description
1 polymer ?
#
loop_
_entity_poly.entity_id
_entity_poly.type
_entity_poly.pdbx_seq_one_letter_code
_entity_poly.pdbx_strand_id
1 'polypeptide(L)'
;MNEQKYEKVDKTINLLRANLLSIIFLILVFGINYGLYYKIWGESIGSVINDTYSCILIIIFIIIHEIIHGIGFCRADGVNWKDIKLGFNIKTLTPYAHCKISISANIYI
;
A
#
# COMPACT_ATOMS: atom_id res chain seq x y z
N MET A 1 33.58 -6.50 14.64
CA MET A 1 32.59 -7.36 13.95
C MET A 1 33.21 -7.70 12.61
N ASN A 2 33.55 -8.97 12.35
CA ASN A 2 34.24 -9.37 11.12
C ASN A 2 33.30 -9.13 9.92
N GLU A 3 33.70 -8.23 9.01
CA GLU A 3 33.01 -7.87 7.78
C GLU A 3 33.07 -9.01 6.74
N GLN A 4 32.56 -10.19 7.09
CA GLN A 4 32.51 -11.33 6.17
C GLN A 4 31.59 -11.01 4.97
N LYS A 5 32.21 -10.55 3.88
CA LYS A 5 31.85 -10.76 2.46
C LYS A 5 30.35 -10.82 2.14
N TYR A 6 29.62 -9.73 2.36
CA TYR A 6 28.25 -9.58 1.88
C TYR A 6 28.24 -9.10 0.43
N GLU A 7 27.50 -9.78 -0.44
CA GLU A 7 27.22 -9.28 -1.80
C GLU A 7 26.00 -8.35 -1.76
N LYS A 8 26.20 -7.09 -2.14
CA LYS A 8 25.11 -6.11 -2.20
C LYS A 8 24.33 -6.31 -3.50
N VAL A 9 23.14 -6.89 -3.39
CA VAL A 9 22.23 -7.07 -4.54
C VAL A 9 21.13 -6.00 -4.48
N ASP A 10 21.00 -5.22 -5.56
CA ASP A 10 19.88 -4.28 -5.69
C ASP A 10 18.59 -5.07 -5.98
N LYS A 11 17.60 -4.89 -5.11
CA LYS A 11 16.26 -5.48 -5.22
C LYS A 11 15.18 -4.41 -5.43
N THR A 12 15.57 -3.19 -5.80
CA THR A 12 14.60 -2.13 -6.11
C THR A 12 13.74 -2.54 -7.30
N ILE A 13 12.44 -2.29 -7.18
CA ILE A 13 11.50 -2.45 -8.27
C ILE A 13 11.18 -1.06 -8.83
N ASN A 14 11.11 -0.95 -10.15
CA ASN A 14 10.65 0.29 -10.76
C ASN A 14 9.14 0.49 -10.53
N LEU A 15 8.69 1.73 -10.64
CA LEU A 15 7.30 2.11 -10.33
C LEU A 15 6.28 1.40 -11.23
N LEU A 16 6.64 1.14 -12.50
CA LEU A 16 5.78 0.43 -13.44
C LEU A 16 5.51 -1.01 -12.96
N ARG A 17 6.56 -1.74 -12.60
CA ARG A 17 6.44 -3.11 -12.07
C ARG A 17 5.64 -3.14 -10.77
N ALA A 18 5.88 -2.18 -9.87
CA ALA A 18 5.12 -2.05 -8.64
C ALA A 18 3.62 -1.84 -8.92
N ASN A 19 3.27 -0.91 -9.82
CA ASN A 19 1.88 -0.65 -10.17
C ASN A 19 1.19 -1.85 -10.83
N LEU A 20 1.87 -2.58 -11.72
CA LEU A 20 1.32 -3.80 -12.33
C LEU A 20 1.03 -4.87 -11.27
N LEU A 21 1.93 -5.04 -10.31
CA LEU A 21 1.71 -5.95 -9.19
C LEU A 21 0.52 -5.50 -8.34
N SER A 22 0.41 -4.21 -8.04
CA SER A 22 -0.72 -3.63 -7.29
C SER A 22 -2.06 -3.84 -8.01
N ILE A 23 -2.11 -3.81 -9.34
CA ILE A 23 -3.33 -4.11 -10.11
C ILE A 23 -3.79 -5.56 -9.89
N ILE A 24 -2.86 -6.52 -9.83
CA ILE A 24 -3.19 -7.92 -9.56
C ILE A 24 -3.82 -8.04 -8.17
N PHE A 25 -3.21 -7.42 -7.15
CA PHE A 25 -3.77 -7.40 -5.80
C PHE A 25 -5.11 -6.68 -5.72
N LEU A 26 -5.26 -5.56 -6.44
CA LEU A 26 -6.51 -4.84 -6.56
C LEU A 26 -7.60 -5.77 -7.09
N ILE A 27 -7.38 -6.45 -8.21
CA ILE A 27 -8.39 -7.35 -8.81
C ILE A 27 -8.74 -8.49 -7.85
N LEU A 28 -7.76 -9.09 -7.17
CA LEU A 28 -8.02 -10.19 -6.23
C LEU A 28 -8.83 -9.72 -5.02
N VAL A 29 -8.35 -8.68 -4.32
CA VAL A 29 -8.99 -8.18 -3.11
C VAL A 29 -10.35 -7.56 -3.44
N PHE A 30 -10.40 -6.67 -4.43
CA PHE A 30 -11.63 -6.01 -4.84
C PHE A 30 -12.63 -6.99 -5.43
N GLY A 31 -12.20 -7.92 -6.29
CA GLY A 31 -13.08 -8.91 -6.92
C GLY A 31 -13.75 -9.82 -5.90
N ILE A 32 -13.00 -10.30 -4.89
CA ILE A 32 -13.57 -11.11 -3.81
C ILE A 32 -14.57 -10.29 -2.98
N ASN A 33 -14.19 -9.09 -2.54
CA ASN A 33 -15.05 -8.25 -1.71
C ASN A 33 -16.31 -7.79 -2.46
N TYR A 34 -16.18 -7.36 -3.71
CA TYR A 34 -17.31 -6.97 -4.55
C TYR A 34 -18.21 -8.15 -4.88
N GLY A 35 -17.65 -9.33 -5.16
CA GLY A 35 -18.44 -10.54 -5.39
C GLY A 35 -19.32 -10.90 -4.18
N LEU A 36 -18.76 -10.78 -2.96
CA LEU A 36 -19.53 -10.94 -1.72
C LEU A 36 -20.58 -9.85 -1.54
N TYR A 37 -20.21 -8.59 -1.76
CA TYR A 37 -21.13 -7.45 -1.69
C TYR A 37 -22.32 -7.64 -2.65
N TYR A 38 -22.05 -7.92 -3.92
CA TYR A 38 -23.07 -8.15 -4.93
C TYR A 38 -23.99 -9.32 -4.57
N LYS A 39 -23.44 -10.41 -4.03
CA LYS A 39 -24.25 -11.57 -3.61
C LYS A 39 -25.20 -11.24 -2.45
N ILE A 40 -24.79 -10.36 -1.53
CA ILE A 40 -25.59 -9.99 -0.35
C ILE A 40 -26.63 -8.94 -0.72
N TRP A 41 -26.24 -7.93 -1.50
CA TRP A 41 -27.03 -6.72 -1.71
C TRP A 41 -27.64 -6.60 -3.12
N GLY A 42 -27.15 -7.35 -4.10
CA GLY A 42 -27.62 -7.31 -5.50
C GLY A 42 -27.26 -6.02 -6.24
N GLU A 43 -26.46 -5.15 -5.64
CA GLU A 43 -26.18 -3.81 -6.16
C GLU A 43 -24.95 -3.76 -7.06
N SER A 44 -25.08 -3.05 -8.19
CA SER A 44 -23.97 -2.84 -9.12
C SER A 44 -22.94 -1.87 -8.54
N ILE A 45 -21.70 -1.95 -8.99
CA ILE A 45 -20.65 -0.99 -8.62
C ILE A 45 -21.03 0.47 -8.91
N GLY A 46 -21.89 0.71 -9.90
CA GLY A 46 -22.34 2.05 -10.26
C GLY A 46 -23.15 2.74 -9.15
N SER A 47 -23.90 1.99 -8.33
CA SER A 47 -24.63 2.59 -7.20
C SER A 47 -23.66 3.08 -6.12
N VAL A 48 -22.63 2.29 -5.82
CA VAL A 48 -21.59 2.63 -4.85
C VAL A 48 -20.80 3.87 -5.28
N ILE A 49 -20.46 3.99 -6.56
CA ILE A 49 -19.67 5.13 -7.07
C ILE A 49 -20.51 6.41 -7.14
N ASN A 50 -21.81 6.30 -7.43
CA ASN A 50 -22.69 7.47 -7.49
C ASN A 50 -23.13 7.96 -6.10
N ASP A 51 -22.87 7.19 -5.05
CA ASP A 51 -23.11 7.61 -3.68
C ASP A 51 -21.94 8.45 -3.14
N THR A 52 -22.23 9.72 -2.88
CA THR A 52 -21.27 10.69 -2.31
C THR A 52 -20.69 10.19 -0.98
N TYR A 53 -21.50 9.52 -0.15
CA TYR A 53 -21.03 9.03 1.15
C TYR A 53 -19.97 7.94 0.97
N SER A 54 -20.23 6.96 0.10
CA SER A 54 -19.28 5.92 -0.29
C SER A 54 -17.99 6.49 -0.88
N CYS A 55 -18.06 7.52 -1.73
CA CYS A 55 -16.88 8.19 -2.27
C CYS A 55 -15.99 8.83 -1.19
N ILE A 56 -16.60 9.51 -0.22
CA ILE A 56 -15.88 10.11 0.91
C ILE A 56 -15.19 9.01 1.74
N LEU A 57 -15.90 7.91 2.01
CA LEU A 57 -15.33 6.78 2.73
C LEU A 57 -14.12 6.17 2.02
N ILE A 58 -14.18 6.01 0.69
CA ILE A 58 -13.04 5.50 -0.09
C ILE A 58 -11.80 6.37 0.12
N ILE A 59 -11.95 7.70 0.09
CA ILE A 59 -10.82 8.62 0.32
C ILE A 59 -10.26 8.45 1.74
N ILE A 60 -11.14 8.36 2.74
CA ILE A 60 -10.74 8.13 4.14
C ILE A 60 -9.98 6.81 4.26
N PHE A 61 -10.48 5.73 3.66
CA PHE A 61 -9.82 4.43 3.70
C PHE A 61 -8.48 4.41 2.96
N ILE A 62 -8.31 5.18 1.88
CA ILE A 62 -7.00 5.36 1.23
C ILE A 62 -6.02 6.01 2.20
N ILE A 63 -6.43 7.08 2.90
CA ILE A 63 -5.56 7.75 3.89
C ILE A 63 -5.19 6.78 5.03
N ILE A 64 -6.17 6.03 5.55
CA ILE A 64 -5.95 5.01 6.59
C ILE A 64 -5.00 3.92 6.08
N HIS A 65 -5.13 3.48 4.83
CA HIS A 65 -4.26 2.46 4.24
C HIS A 65 -2.80 2.89 4.24
N GLU A 66 -2.51 4.13 3.82
CA GLU A 66 -1.15 4.67 3.84
C GLU A 66 -0.61 4.81 5.27
N ILE A 67 -1.46 5.17 6.24
CA ILE A 67 -1.09 5.20 7.66
C ILE A 67 -0.74 3.80 8.16
N ILE A 68 -1.48 2.76 7.77
CA ILE A 68 -1.19 1.37 8.14
C ILE A 68 0.19 0.94 7.63
N HIS A 69 0.55 1.30 6.39
CA HIS A 69 1.92 1.08 5.88
C HIS A 69 2.96 1.80 6.72
N GLY A 70 2.70 3.06 7.09
CA GLY A 70 3.54 3.81 8.01
C GLY A 70 3.73 3.10 9.36
N ILE A 71 2.65 2.63 9.98
CA ILE A 71 2.71 1.87 11.24
C ILE A 71 3.52 0.58 11.06
N GLY A 72 3.38 -0.07 9.90
CA GLY A 72 4.22 -1.21 9.51
C GLY A 72 5.71 -0.88 9.54
N PHE A 73 6.12 0.25 8.94
CA PHE A 73 7.51 0.69 8.96
C PHE A 73 8.02 1.02 10.37
N CYS A 74 7.19 1.58 11.26
CA CYS A 74 7.59 1.85 12.65
C CYS A 74 7.88 0.59 13.48
N ARG A 75 7.51 -0.61 13.02
CA ARG A 75 7.90 -1.85 13.68
C ARG A 75 9.36 -2.23 13.45
N ALA A 76 10.02 -1.58 12.50
CA ALA A 76 11.43 -1.78 12.23
C ALA A 76 12.31 -1.10 13.30
N ASP A 77 13.33 -1.80 13.78
CA ASP A 77 14.29 -1.24 14.73
C ASP A 77 14.94 0.04 14.19
N GLY A 78 14.86 1.11 14.98
CA GLY A 78 15.46 2.41 14.64
C GLY A 78 14.62 3.30 13.71
N VAL A 79 13.44 2.86 13.25
CA VAL A 79 12.54 3.69 12.44
C VAL A 79 11.55 4.44 13.33
N ASN A 80 11.45 5.75 13.15
CA ASN A 80 10.46 6.59 13.81
C ASN A 80 9.45 7.14 12.80
N TRP A 81 8.30 7.65 13.27
CA TRP A 81 7.27 8.23 12.40
C TRP A 81 7.80 9.36 11.50
N LYS A 82 8.74 10.16 12.00
CA LYS A 82 9.41 11.24 11.24
C LYS A 82 10.20 10.73 10.04
N ASP A 83 10.59 9.46 10.03
CA ASP A 83 11.38 8.83 8.97
C ASP A 83 10.49 8.28 7.84
N ILE A 84 9.17 8.26 8.04
CA ILE A 84 8.18 7.83 7.06
C ILE A 84 7.69 9.03 6.27
N LYS A 85 7.51 8.84 4.96
CA LYS A 85 6.84 9.79 4.09
C LYS A 85 5.61 9.13 3.47
N LEU A 86 4.45 9.66 3.83
CA LEU A 86 3.17 9.38 3.18
C LEU A 86 2.89 10.46 2.15
N GLY A 87 2.26 10.10 1.03
CA GLY A 87 1.88 11.07 0.02
C GLY A 87 0.99 10.50 -1.06
N PHE A 88 0.67 11.36 -2.03
CA PHE A 88 -0.15 11.00 -3.18
C PHE A 88 0.48 11.57 -4.45
N ASN A 89 0.70 10.71 -5.45
CA ASN A 89 1.16 11.15 -6.76
C ASN A 89 -0.05 11.36 -7.68
N ILE A 90 -0.37 12.62 -7.94
CA ILE A 90 -1.55 12.98 -8.74
C ILE A 90 -1.43 12.57 -10.21
N LYS A 91 -0.21 12.52 -10.76
CA LYS A 91 0.03 12.15 -12.16
C LYS A 91 -0.28 10.68 -12.42
N THR A 92 -0.09 9.84 -11.42
CA THR A 92 -0.32 8.38 -11.51
C THR A 92 -1.49 7.92 -10.65
N LEU A 93 -2.19 8.85 -9.98
CA LEU A 93 -3.25 8.60 -8.99
C LEU A 93 -2.85 7.53 -7.96
N THR A 94 -1.59 7.57 -7.51
CA THR A 94 -1.02 6.51 -6.66
C THR A 94 -0.76 7.07 -5.26
N PRO A 95 -1.45 6.59 -4.22
CA PRO A 95 -1.04 6.83 -2.86
C PRO A 95 0.25 6.05 -2.58
N TYR A 96 1.12 6.59 -1.73
CA TYR A 96 2.38 5.94 -1.39
C TYR A 96 2.82 6.20 0.04
N ALA A 97 3.46 5.18 0.61
CA ALA A 97 4.17 5.22 1.86
C ALA A 97 5.59 4.70 1.65
N HIS A 98 6.61 5.45 2.06
CA HIS A 98 7.99 4.95 2.03
C HIS A 98 8.78 5.40 3.26
N CYS A 99 9.70 4.54 3.70
CA CYS A 99 10.71 4.92 4.68
C CYS A 99 11.85 5.68 3.99
N LYS A 100 12.34 6.74 4.61
CA LYS A 100 13.45 7.57 4.11
C LYS A 100 14.83 7.03 4.50
N ILE A 101 14.88 6.11 5.46
CA ILE A 101 16.10 5.47 5.93
C ILE A 101 16.13 4.00 5.52
N SER A 102 17.32 3.42 5.46
CA SER A 102 17.51 2.00 5.22
C SER A 102 17.04 1.18 6.41
N ILE A 103 16.27 0.13 6.15
CA ILE A 103 15.76 -0.80 7.15
C ILE A 103 16.55 -2.11 7.06
N SER A 104 16.85 -2.73 8.20
CA SER A 104 17.49 -4.05 8.23
C SER A 104 16.59 -5.12 7.61
N ALA A 105 17.14 -6.00 6.78
CA ALA A 105 16.38 -7.09 6.16
C ALA A 105 15.86 -8.12 7.18
N ASN A 106 16.40 -8.13 8.40
CA ASN A 106 15.99 -9.05 9.48
C ASN A 106 14.52 -8.87 9.91
N ILE A 107 13.84 -7.83 9.45
CA ILE A 107 12.42 -7.59 9.77
C ILE A 107 11.49 -8.43 8.87
N TYR A 108 12.02 -9.03 7.81
CA TYR A 108 11.27 -9.90 6.87
C TYR A 108 11.51 -11.41 7.10
N ILE A 109 12.30 -11.79 8.11
CA ILE A 109 12.67 -13.17 8.47
C ILE A 109 12.00 -13.50 9.80
#